data_AF-A0A962LNA3-F1
#
_entry.id   AF-A0A962LNA3-F1
#
_cell.length_a   1.000
_cell.length_b   1.000
_cell.length_c   1.000
_cell.angle_alpha   90.00
_cell.angle_beta   90.00
_cell.angle_gamma   90.00
#
_symmetry.space_group_name_H-M   'P 1'
#
loop_
_entity.id
_entity.type
_entity.pdbx_description
1 polymer ?
#
loop_
_entity_poly.entity_id
_entity_poly.type
_entity_poly.pdbx_seq_one_letter_code
_entity_poly.pdbx_strand_id
1 'polypeptide(L)'
;MKKKALALSVLAAISSQAGAFQFDTGDDWSIRWDNQLKGNLGFRTTAAKRSVVDPSVFANARLADDSDLSVNRKAGGVTTSRIDLRSELDVVWRQDFGFRVSGAGWYDPTYDNSDNPKSGTLPRSGGQAYDYSWAGLTYAPGEYSHEAQWQHKAGGELLDAFVFGNWNIGETALGVRAGQHTIFWGQSLLFTGALTGIAGSMTAIDISKGLSVPGTEAQELFLPSTKISTVFQATDNLTFNAYYEFDHRVNRIPETGSYFNMLEVLTENTECLTLVAAVNGGPRTCMKVKDNKVKSSGEYGFNIQYTIEAWNLETSWVYINGSDR
;
A
#
# COMPACT_ATOMS: atom_id res chain seq x y z
N MET A 1 22.69 30.19 -15.25
CA MET A 1 21.70 29.09 -15.13
C MET A 1 21.33 28.89 -13.66
N LYS A 2 20.15 29.34 -13.23
CA LYS A 2 19.71 29.19 -11.83
C LYS A 2 19.10 27.79 -11.65
N LYS A 3 19.73 26.94 -10.83
CA LYS A 3 19.22 25.60 -10.49
C LYS A 3 17.88 25.74 -9.76
N LYS A 4 16.78 25.32 -10.40
CA LYS A 4 15.47 25.19 -9.74
C LYS A 4 15.54 23.96 -8.82
N ALA A 5 15.75 24.18 -7.52
CA ALA A 5 15.76 23.10 -6.54
C ALA A 5 14.31 22.64 -6.26
N LEU A 6 14.02 21.38 -6.60
CA LEU A 6 12.86 20.63 -6.16
C LEU A 6 12.94 20.46 -4.63
N ALA A 7 11.81 20.53 -3.92
CA ALA A 7 11.80 20.19 -2.50
C ALA A 7 12.12 18.69 -2.37
N LEU A 8 13.25 18.37 -1.73
CA LEU A 8 13.67 16.99 -1.50
C LEU A 8 13.56 16.72 0.01
N SER A 9 12.73 15.76 0.38
CA SER A 9 12.66 15.25 1.75
C SER A 9 13.72 14.17 1.91
N VAL A 10 14.39 14.17 3.05
CA VAL A 10 15.41 13.16 3.39
C VAL A 10 14.81 12.26 4.46
N LEU A 11 14.78 10.96 4.18
CA LEU A 11 14.29 9.92 5.10
C LEU A 11 15.47 9.13 5.64
N ALA A 12 15.52 8.96 6.95
CA ALA A 12 16.46 8.05 7.62
C ALA A 12 15.66 6.89 8.22
N ALA A 13 16.04 5.67 7.87
CA ALA A 13 15.43 4.44 8.37
C ALA A 13 16.40 3.74 9.33
N ILE A 14 15.90 3.34 10.49
CA ILE A 14 16.60 2.42 11.40
C ILE A 14 15.73 1.18 11.49
N SER A 15 16.20 0.07 10.90
CA SER A 15 15.67 -1.26 11.14
C SER A 15 16.52 -1.95 12.19
N SER A 16 15.93 -2.38 13.31
CA SER A 16 16.58 -3.32 14.22
C SER A 16 16.49 -4.74 13.66
N GLN A 17 17.47 -5.59 13.96
CA GLN A 17 17.40 -7.03 13.65
C GLN A 17 16.07 -7.61 14.14
N ALA A 18 15.40 -8.39 13.29
CA ALA A 18 14.18 -9.09 13.62
C ALA A 18 14.41 -9.99 14.85
N GLY A 19 13.51 -9.91 15.83
CA GLY A 19 13.47 -10.86 16.95
C GLY A 19 12.77 -12.12 16.48
N ALA A 20 13.54 -13.11 16.04
CA ALA A 20 13.03 -14.43 15.66
C ALA A 20 13.11 -15.38 16.86
N PHE A 21 11.96 -15.86 17.31
CA PHE A 21 11.87 -16.90 18.34
C PHE A 21 11.46 -18.21 17.67
N GLN A 22 12.38 -19.17 17.62
CA GLN A 22 12.04 -20.54 17.30
C GLN A 22 11.83 -21.29 18.61
N PHE A 23 10.66 -21.91 18.77
CA PHE A 23 10.38 -22.71 19.95
C PHE A 23 11.08 -24.06 19.83
N ASP A 24 11.68 -24.51 20.93
CA ASP A 24 12.23 -25.87 21.02
C ASP A 24 11.06 -26.85 21.14
N THR A 25 10.64 -27.38 19.99
CA THR A 25 9.55 -28.36 19.86
C THR A 25 10.11 -29.67 19.35
N GLY A 26 9.41 -30.78 19.63
CA GLY A 26 9.83 -32.09 19.11
C GLY A 26 9.85 -32.13 17.57
N ASP A 27 10.52 -33.13 17.01
CA ASP A 27 10.85 -33.24 15.57
C ASP A 27 9.65 -33.08 14.60
N ASP A 28 8.44 -33.39 15.07
CA ASP A 28 7.20 -33.26 14.31
C ASP A 28 6.70 -31.82 14.17
N TRP A 29 7.22 -30.86 14.94
CA TRP A 29 6.72 -29.48 14.98
C TRP A 29 7.82 -28.49 14.67
N SER A 30 7.50 -27.49 13.86
CA SER A 30 8.31 -26.30 13.66
C SER A 30 7.44 -25.07 13.93
N ILE A 31 7.76 -24.35 14.99
CA ILE A 31 7.04 -23.13 15.39
C ILE A 31 8.02 -21.96 15.37
N ARG A 32 7.69 -20.94 14.59
CA ARG A 32 8.46 -19.71 14.47
C ARG A 32 7.59 -18.51 14.76
N TRP A 33 8.07 -17.62 15.62
CA TRP A 33 7.45 -16.34 15.89
C TRP A 33 8.45 -15.21 15.65
N ASP A 34 8.26 -14.50 14.55
CA ASP A 34 9.14 -13.43 14.11
C ASP A 34 8.48 -12.07 14.36
N ASN A 35 9.25 -11.15 14.95
CA ASN A 35 8.83 -9.78 15.19
C ASN A 35 9.82 -8.80 14.57
N GLN A 36 9.32 -7.83 13.82
CA GLN A 36 10.10 -6.77 13.21
C GLN A 36 9.61 -5.40 13.67
N LEU A 37 10.50 -4.62 14.26
CA LEU A 37 10.27 -3.23 14.62
C LEU A 37 11.00 -2.33 13.62
N LYS A 38 10.31 -1.32 13.09
CA LYS A 38 10.87 -0.31 12.19
C LYS A 38 10.63 1.08 12.76
N GLY A 39 11.67 1.92 12.71
CA GLY A 39 11.58 3.34 13.04
C GLY A 39 11.97 4.19 11.84
N ASN A 40 11.07 5.09 11.45
CA ASN A 40 11.25 6.00 10.33
C ASN A 40 11.18 7.45 10.80
N LEU A 41 12.17 8.25 10.43
CA LEU A 41 12.17 9.68 10.66
C LEU A 41 12.42 10.43 9.36
N GLY A 42 11.52 11.35 9.04
CA GLY A 42 11.56 12.16 7.84
C GLY A 42 11.45 13.64 8.14
N PHE A 43 12.26 14.43 7.46
CA PHE A 43 12.28 15.89 7.62
C PHE A 43 12.43 16.62 6.30
N ARG A 44 11.85 17.81 6.24
CA ARG A 44 12.01 18.75 5.14
C ARG A 44 13.39 19.39 5.22
N THR A 45 14.12 19.40 4.11
CA THR A 45 15.42 20.09 4.02
C THR A 45 15.30 21.60 3.90
N THR A 46 14.16 22.08 3.39
CA THR A 46 13.89 23.50 3.17
C THR A 46 12.42 23.81 3.43
N ALA A 47 12.14 25.08 3.72
CA ALA A 47 10.77 25.53 3.87
C ALA A 47 10.00 25.45 2.54
N ALA A 48 8.69 25.21 2.62
CA ALA A 48 7.83 25.21 1.43
C ALA A 48 7.94 26.53 0.66
N LYS A 49 8.14 26.45 -0.65
CA LYS A 49 8.29 27.64 -1.51
C LYS A 49 6.93 28.23 -1.84
N ARG A 50 6.80 29.55 -1.80
CA ARG A 50 5.57 30.26 -2.20
C ARG A 50 5.10 29.91 -3.60
N SER A 51 6.00 29.67 -4.56
CA SER A 51 5.58 29.26 -5.91
C SER A 51 4.90 27.88 -5.99
N VAL A 52 4.89 27.11 -4.91
CA VAL A 52 4.26 25.79 -4.82
C VAL A 52 2.94 25.86 -4.07
N VAL A 53 2.89 26.64 -2.98
CA VAL A 53 1.75 26.67 -2.04
C VAL A 53 0.99 28.00 -2.01
N ASP A 54 1.42 29.02 -2.75
CA ASP A 54 0.79 30.34 -2.75
C ASP A 54 0.03 30.60 -4.07
N PRO A 55 -1.31 30.55 -4.06
CA PRO A 55 -2.11 30.74 -5.25
C PRO A 55 -2.06 32.16 -5.81
N SER A 56 -1.57 33.15 -5.05
CA SER A 56 -1.31 34.50 -5.56
C SER A 56 -0.05 34.58 -6.45
N VAL A 57 0.85 33.61 -6.31
CA VAL A 57 2.11 33.53 -7.07
C VAL A 57 2.00 32.51 -8.20
N PHE A 58 1.28 31.41 -7.97
CA PHE A 58 1.05 30.37 -8.97
C PHE A 58 -0.40 29.88 -8.88
N ALA A 59 -1.22 30.17 -9.89
CA ALA A 59 -2.65 29.89 -9.85
C ALA A 59 -2.98 28.40 -9.60
N ASN A 60 -2.14 27.47 -10.09
CA ASN A 60 -2.35 26.03 -9.89
C ASN A 60 -1.81 25.52 -8.53
N ALA A 61 -1.26 26.40 -7.68
CA ALA A 61 -0.96 26.04 -6.29
C ALA A 61 -2.23 25.58 -5.56
N ARG A 62 -3.41 26.04 -5.99
CA ARG A 62 -4.74 25.62 -5.53
C ARG A 62 -5.09 24.15 -5.86
N LEU A 63 -4.22 23.40 -6.52
CA LEU A 63 -4.46 22.01 -6.91
C LEU A 63 -3.35 21.07 -6.40
N ALA A 64 -2.35 21.63 -5.69
CA ALA A 64 -1.11 20.93 -5.39
C ALA A 64 -0.60 21.21 -3.98
N ASP A 65 -1.29 22.04 -3.20
CA ASP A 65 -0.81 22.49 -1.90
C ASP A 65 -1.23 21.59 -0.73
N ASP A 66 -2.32 20.82 -0.84
CA ASP A 66 -2.85 20.03 0.29
C ASP A 66 -1.82 19.07 0.90
N SER A 67 -1.11 18.29 0.08
CA SER A 67 -0.06 17.39 0.56
C SER A 67 1.10 18.16 1.20
N ASP A 68 1.48 19.32 0.65
CA ASP A 68 2.52 20.19 1.19
C ASP A 68 2.10 20.95 2.47
N LEU A 69 0.79 21.10 2.67
CA LEU A 69 0.16 21.66 3.85
C LEU A 69 -0.03 20.60 4.95
N SER A 70 -0.13 19.31 4.64
CA SER A 70 -0.41 18.25 5.63
C SER A 70 0.49 18.30 6.88
N VAL A 71 1.80 18.53 6.70
CA VAL A 71 2.83 18.47 7.75
C VAL A 71 3.60 19.78 7.90
N ASN A 72 4.51 19.83 8.88
CA ASN A 72 5.28 21.03 9.20
C ASN A 72 6.08 21.59 8.02
N ARG A 73 5.81 22.84 7.64
CA ARG A 73 6.40 23.51 6.46
C ARG A 73 7.74 24.18 6.68
N LYS A 74 8.23 24.26 7.92
CA LYS A 74 9.49 24.92 8.23
C LYS A 74 10.67 24.12 7.67
N ALA A 75 11.79 24.81 7.45
CA ALA A 75 13.04 24.10 7.22
C ALA A 75 13.34 23.24 8.46
N GLY A 76 13.59 21.94 8.26
CA GLY A 76 13.71 20.95 9.34
C GLY A 76 12.38 20.46 9.91
N GLY A 77 11.23 20.82 9.34
CA GLY A 77 9.92 20.31 9.75
C GLY A 77 9.81 18.80 9.55
N VAL A 78 9.24 18.11 10.53
CA VAL A 78 9.06 16.65 10.50
C VAL A 78 7.89 16.31 9.58
N THR A 79 8.11 15.36 8.67
CA THR A 79 7.10 14.84 7.72
C THR A 79 6.63 13.44 8.09
N THR A 80 7.45 12.69 8.83
CA THR A 80 7.07 11.40 9.43
C THR A 80 7.97 11.13 10.64
N SER A 81 7.41 10.54 11.69
CA SER A 81 8.11 10.03 12.87
C SER A 81 7.49 8.70 13.29
N ARG A 82 7.41 7.79 12.32
CA ARG A 82 6.62 6.57 12.38
C ARG A 82 7.37 5.41 13.02
N ILE A 83 6.65 4.62 13.81
CA ILE A 83 7.05 3.31 14.29
C ILE A 83 6.08 2.26 13.73
N ASP A 84 6.62 1.17 13.20
CA ASP A 84 5.85 0.02 12.73
C ASP A 84 6.32 -1.24 13.47
N LEU A 85 5.37 -2.09 13.85
CA LEU A 85 5.60 -3.44 14.36
C LEU A 85 4.91 -4.44 13.43
N ARG A 86 5.67 -5.41 12.95
CA ARG A 86 5.14 -6.61 12.27
C ARG A 86 5.41 -7.83 13.14
N SER A 87 4.41 -8.69 13.27
CA SER A 87 4.49 -9.95 14.01
C SER A 87 3.98 -11.09 13.14
N GLU A 88 4.67 -12.22 13.14
CA GLU A 88 4.42 -13.34 12.24
C GLU A 88 4.59 -14.65 12.99
N LEU A 89 3.54 -15.47 13.02
CA LEU A 89 3.53 -16.80 13.62
C LEU A 89 3.34 -17.84 12.53
N ASP A 90 4.32 -18.72 12.38
CA ASP A 90 4.26 -19.92 11.55
C ASP A 90 4.25 -21.15 12.44
N VAL A 91 3.28 -22.04 12.20
CA VAL A 91 3.19 -23.34 12.87
C VAL A 91 3.09 -24.40 11.79
N VAL A 92 4.08 -25.30 11.75
CA VAL A 92 4.17 -26.41 10.80
C VAL A 92 4.25 -27.73 11.55
N TRP A 93 3.42 -28.67 11.16
CA TRP A 93 3.39 -30.04 11.64
C TRP A 93 3.84 -30.98 10.52
N ARG A 94 4.88 -31.77 10.79
CA ARG A 94 5.48 -32.79 9.92
C ARG A 94 5.83 -32.32 8.52
N GLN A 95 6.11 -31.01 8.36
CA GLN A 95 6.37 -30.37 7.05
C GLN A 95 5.17 -30.35 6.09
N ASP A 96 4.10 -31.07 6.39
CA ASP A 96 2.95 -31.27 5.51
C ASP A 96 1.82 -30.29 5.79
N PHE A 97 1.53 -29.98 7.05
CA PHE A 97 0.37 -29.18 7.44
C PHE A 97 0.76 -28.03 8.33
N GLY A 98 -0.02 -26.96 8.31
CA GLY A 98 0.24 -25.86 9.19
C GLY A 98 -0.66 -24.67 8.99
N PHE A 99 -0.32 -23.60 9.68
CA PHE A 99 -0.95 -22.31 9.50
C PHE A 99 0.07 -21.19 9.67
N ARG A 100 -0.24 -20.06 9.03
CA ARG A 100 0.47 -18.80 9.22
C ARG A 100 -0.52 -17.73 9.61
N VAL A 101 -0.15 -16.93 10.60
CA VAL A 101 -0.85 -15.71 10.98
C VAL A 101 0.18 -14.60 11.09
N SER A 102 0.01 -13.52 10.34
CA SER A 102 0.84 -12.33 10.44
C SER A 102 0.00 -11.06 10.46
N GLY A 103 0.52 -10.04 11.13
CA GLY A 103 -0.12 -8.74 11.24
C GLY A 103 0.87 -7.63 11.41
N ALA A 104 0.44 -6.41 11.08
CA ALA A 104 1.22 -5.20 11.25
C ALA A 104 0.41 -4.14 12.00
N GLY A 105 1.10 -3.31 12.77
CA GLY A 105 0.54 -2.15 13.47
C GLY A 105 1.52 -1.00 13.44
N TRP A 106 1.02 0.23 13.41
CA TRP A 106 1.86 1.41 13.27
C TRP A 106 1.30 2.63 13.98
N TYR A 107 2.21 3.55 14.30
CA TYR A 107 1.88 4.85 14.86
C TYR A 107 2.86 5.93 14.37
N ASP A 108 2.34 7.07 13.92
CA ASP A 108 3.07 8.28 13.56
C ASP A 108 2.37 9.52 14.16
N PRO A 109 2.93 10.11 15.23
CA PRO A 109 2.35 11.29 15.87
C PRO A 109 2.48 12.56 15.01
N THR A 110 3.24 12.54 13.91
CA THR A 110 3.34 13.70 12.98
C THR A 110 1.97 14.04 12.38
N TYR A 111 1.08 13.05 12.28
CA TYR A 111 -0.28 13.19 11.77
C TYR A 111 -1.32 13.48 12.87
N ASP A 112 -0.89 13.77 14.11
CA ASP A 112 -1.80 14.22 15.19
C ASP A 112 -2.19 15.69 15.09
N ASN A 113 -1.29 16.54 14.60
CA ASN A 113 -1.54 17.97 14.44
C ASN A 113 -0.68 18.54 13.31
N SER A 114 -1.33 19.22 12.37
CA SER A 114 -0.65 20.09 11.42
C SER A 114 -0.39 21.48 12.04
N ASP A 115 0.74 22.11 11.70
CA ASP A 115 1.04 23.50 12.06
C ASP A 115 0.37 24.51 11.12
N ASN A 116 -0.59 24.04 10.32
CA ASN A 116 -1.44 24.88 9.49
C ASN A 116 -2.37 25.78 10.29
N PRO A 117 -2.71 26.97 9.73
CA PRO A 117 -3.81 27.76 10.25
C PRO A 117 -5.13 26.98 10.10
N LYS A 118 -5.72 26.56 11.23
CA LYS A 118 -7.02 25.87 11.29
C LYS A 118 -8.23 26.81 11.08
N SER A 119 -7.97 28.11 10.89
CA SER A 119 -8.97 29.15 10.67
C SER A 119 -8.32 30.39 10.05
N GLY A 120 -9.03 31.09 9.16
CA GLY A 120 -8.64 32.40 8.62
C GLY A 120 -8.60 32.46 7.08
N THR A 121 -8.08 33.56 6.55
CA THR A 121 -7.74 33.72 5.13
C THR A 121 -6.26 33.37 4.96
N LEU A 122 -5.86 32.73 3.84
CA LEU A 122 -4.44 32.52 3.54
C LEU A 122 -3.69 33.86 3.74
N PRO A 123 -2.58 33.94 4.50
CA PRO A 123 -1.95 35.20 4.91
C PRO A 123 -1.49 36.15 3.80
N ARG A 124 -1.75 35.83 2.52
CA ARG A 124 -1.49 36.69 1.36
C ARG A 124 -2.31 36.37 0.10
N SER A 125 -3.43 35.64 0.21
CA SER A 125 -4.34 35.39 -0.92
C SER A 125 -5.59 36.27 -0.87
N GLY A 126 -5.44 37.59 -0.69
CA GLY A 126 -6.50 38.56 -0.96
C GLY A 126 -7.89 38.29 -0.37
N GLY A 127 -7.97 37.65 0.80
CA GLY A 127 -9.26 37.39 1.47
C GLY A 127 -9.98 36.08 1.11
N GLN A 128 -9.32 35.12 0.46
CA GLN A 128 -9.89 33.78 0.20
C GLN A 128 -10.09 32.99 1.51
N ALA A 129 -11.35 32.60 1.80
CA ALA A 129 -11.70 31.78 2.95
C ALA A 129 -11.17 30.34 2.80
N TYR A 130 -10.64 29.81 3.90
CA TYR A 130 -10.06 28.47 3.99
C TYR A 130 -11.16 27.42 4.16
N ASP A 131 -12.05 27.30 3.17
CA ASP A 131 -13.26 26.53 3.45
C ASP A 131 -13.03 25.01 3.34
N TYR A 132 -12.12 24.53 2.47
CA TYR A 132 -11.89 23.09 2.26
C TYR A 132 -10.51 22.80 1.67
N SER A 133 -9.92 21.65 2.00
CA SER A 133 -8.83 21.04 1.21
C SER A 133 -9.32 20.92 -0.25
N TRP A 134 -8.46 21.18 -1.23
CA TRP A 134 -8.84 21.10 -2.65
C TRP A 134 -9.20 19.68 -3.08
N ALA A 135 -8.74 18.69 -2.31
CA ALA A 135 -8.97 17.28 -2.46
C ALA A 135 -10.21 16.72 -1.71
N GLY A 136 -10.59 17.35 -0.58
CA GLY A 136 -11.69 16.93 0.29
C GLY A 136 -12.65 18.07 0.61
N LEU A 137 -13.92 17.93 0.20
CA LEU A 137 -15.02 18.84 0.53
C LEU A 137 -15.46 18.77 2.00
N THR A 138 -14.95 17.82 2.77
CA THR A 138 -15.33 17.60 4.17
C THR A 138 -14.19 17.91 5.15
N TYR A 139 -12.95 18.03 4.68
CA TYR A 139 -11.76 18.17 5.54
C TYR A 139 -10.99 19.47 5.24
N ALA A 140 -10.58 20.19 6.29
CA ALA A 140 -9.69 21.33 6.14
C ALA A 140 -8.24 20.87 5.92
N PRO A 141 -7.38 21.65 5.23
CA PRO A 141 -5.99 21.23 5.05
C PRO A 141 -5.24 21.04 6.38
N GLY A 142 -4.59 19.89 6.54
CA GLY A 142 -3.96 19.46 7.79
C GLY A 142 -4.91 18.73 8.74
N GLU A 143 -6.19 18.59 8.37
CA GLU A 143 -7.09 17.56 8.90
C GLU A 143 -7.08 16.35 7.96
N TYR A 144 -7.44 15.21 8.53
CA TYR A 144 -7.31 13.91 7.86
C TYR A 144 -8.63 13.15 7.96
N SER A 145 -9.03 12.52 6.86
CA SER A 145 -10.10 11.53 6.85
C SER A 145 -9.79 10.37 7.81
N HIS A 146 -10.81 9.59 8.13
CA HIS A 146 -10.62 8.40 8.96
C HIS A 146 -9.57 7.47 8.34
N GLU A 147 -9.62 7.27 7.02
CA GLU A 147 -8.70 6.42 6.27
C GLU A 147 -7.29 7.01 6.24
N ALA A 148 -7.14 8.34 6.09
CA ALA A 148 -5.83 8.99 6.17
C ALA A 148 -5.21 8.86 7.57
N GLN A 149 -6.01 8.98 8.63
CA GLN A 149 -5.56 8.72 10.00
C GLN A 149 -5.18 7.26 10.19
N TRP A 150 -5.98 6.32 9.67
CA TRP A 150 -5.67 4.90 9.76
C TRP A 150 -4.37 4.55 9.01
N GLN A 151 -4.18 5.03 7.77
CA GLN A 151 -2.99 4.75 6.96
C GLN A 151 -1.72 5.39 7.52
N HIS A 152 -1.78 6.67 7.92
CA HIS A 152 -0.60 7.44 8.23
C HIS A 152 -0.38 7.68 9.72
N LYS A 153 -1.44 7.84 10.53
CA LYS A 153 -1.32 8.15 11.96
C LYS A 153 -1.30 6.91 12.85
N ALA A 154 -2.36 6.10 12.85
CA ALA A 154 -2.49 4.98 13.78
C ALA A 154 -3.37 3.90 13.14
N GLY A 155 -2.78 2.75 12.86
CA GLY A 155 -3.48 1.68 12.18
C GLY A 155 -2.90 0.32 12.48
N GLY A 156 -3.61 -0.69 12.02
CA GLY A 156 -3.17 -2.06 12.10
C GLY A 156 -4.02 -2.93 11.19
N GLU A 157 -3.40 -3.98 10.68
CA GLU A 157 -4.00 -4.90 9.73
C GLU A 157 -3.49 -6.33 9.92
N LEU A 158 -4.37 -7.28 9.61
CA LEU A 158 -3.98 -8.66 9.41
C LEU A 158 -3.38 -8.77 8.00
N LEU A 159 -2.20 -9.35 7.90
CA LEU A 159 -1.53 -9.68 6.65
C LEU A 159 -1.94 -11.12 6.29
N ASP A 160 -1.13 -12.13 6.56
CA ASP A 160 -1.49 -13.50 6.27
C ASP A 160 -2.34 -14.10 7.39
N ALA A 161 -3.33 -14.91 7.03
CA ALA A 161 -4.09 -15.76 7.94
C ALA A 161 -4.67 -16.94 7.16
N PHE A 162 -3.87 -18.00 7.04
CA PHE A 162 -4.24 -19.16 6.23
C PHE A 162 -3.75 -20.47 6.87
N VAL A 163 -4.44 -21.55 6.51
CA VAL A 163 -3.99 -22.92 6.73
C VAL A 163 -3.47 -23.51 5.42
N PHE A 164 -2.55 -24.46 5.51
CA PHE A 164 -2.04 -25.17 4.35
C PHE A 164 -1.90 -26.66 4.61
N GLY A 165 -1.91 -27.42 3.51
CA GLY A 165 -1.64 -28.85 3.49
C GLY A 165 -0.89 -29.23 2.23
N ASN A 166 0.09 -30.12 2.37
CA ASN A 166 0.88 -30.70 1.29
C ASN A 166 0.71 -32.21 1.33
N TRP A 167 0.56 -32.82 0.15
CA TRP A 167 0.42 -34.28 0.00
C TRP A 167 1.30 -34.76 -1.14
N ASN A 168 2.09 -35.78 -0.88
CA ASN A 168 2.80 -36.53 -1.91
C ASN A 168 1.98 -37.77 -2.29
N ILE A 169 1.56 -37.84 -3.55
CA ILE A 169 0.72 -38.91 -4.09
C ILE A 169 1.50 -39.58 -5.23
N GLY A 170 2.19 -40.67 -4.91
CA GLY A 170 3.11 -41.32 -5.85
C GLY A 170 4.25 -40.38 -6.22
N GLU A 171 4.40 -40.07 -7.50
CA GLU A 171 5.40 -39.14 -8.05
C GLU A 171 4.89 -37.69 -8.16
N THR A 172 3.67 -37.43 -7.67
CA THR A 172 3.04 -36.10 -7.75
C THR A 172 3.00 -35.44 -6.38
N ALA A 173 2.98 -34.11 -6.37
CA ALA A 173 2.83 -33.31 -5.15
C ALA A 173 1.67 -32.33 -5.29
N LEU A 174 0.81 -32.26 -4.27
CA LEU A 174 -0.31 -31.33 -4.18
C LEU A 174 -0.14 -30.45 -2.94
N GLY A 175 -0.11 -29.14 -3.13
CA GLY A 175 -0.16 -28.14 -2.07
C GLY A 175 -1.45 -27.35 -2.17
N VAL A 176 -2.17 -27.20 -1.06
CA VAL A 176 -3.39 -26.38 -0.96
C VAL A 176 -3.24 -25.37 0.17
N ARG A 177 -3.67 -24.14 -0.07
CA ARG A 177 -3.78 -23.08 0.94
C ARG A 177 -5.20 -22.53 0.96
N ALA A 178 -5.72 -22.25 2.15
CA ALA A 178 -7.04 -21.66 2.33
C ALA A 178 -7.00 -20.59 3.43
N GLY A 179 -7.48 -19.40 3.12
CA GLY A 179 -7.49 -18.24 4.02
C GLY A 179 -6.97 -16.97 3.34
N GLN A 180 -6.63 -15.97 4.13
CA GLN A 180 -6.06 -14.72 3.64
C GLN A 180 -4.58 -14.90 3.35
N HIS A 181 -4.19 -14.84 2.07
CA HIS A 181 -2.81 -14.96 1.65
C HIS A 181 -2.60 -14.36 0.25
N THR A 182 -1.34 -14.10 -0.08
CA THR A 182 -0.91 -13.60 -1.39
C THR A 182 -0.43 -14.74 -2.28
N ILE A 183 -0.63 -14.58 -3.60
CA ILE A 183 -0.14 -15.50 -4.63
C ILE A 183 0.53 -14.72 -5.76
N PHE A 184 1.65 -15.23 -6.27
CA PHE A 184 2.32 -14.70 -7.46
C PHE A 184 2.86 -15.84 -8.30
N TRP A 185 2.55 -15.82 -9.59
CA TRP A 185 3.14 -16.76 -10.54
C TRP A 185 4.34 -16.15 -11.24
N GLY A 186 5.37 -15.72 -10.49
CA GLY A 186 6.75 -15.40 -10.94
C GLY A 186 6.98 -14.43 -12.12
N GLN A 187 5.95 -14.02 -12.84
CA GLN A 187 6.00 -13.39 -14.15
C GLN A 187 5.41 -11.99 -14.02
N SER A 188 6.22 -10.95 -14.25
CA SER A 188 5.82 -9.53 -14.23
C SER A 188 5.76 -8.84 -12.87
N LEU A 189 6.80 -8.91 -12.03
CA LEU A 189 6.93 -8.04 -10.84
C LEU A 189 7.70 -6.74 -11.10
N LEU A 190 8.48 -6.67 -12.18
CA LEU A 190 9.34 -5.52 -12.48
C LEU A 190 8.55 -4.37 -13.12
N PHE A 191 9.07 -3.14 -12.94
CA PHE A 191 8.46 -1.90 -13.44
C PHE A 191 7.00 -1.76 -13.00
N THR A 192 6.06 -1.61 -13.94
CA THR A 192 4.62 -1.53 -13.65
C THR A 192 3.96 -2.90 -13.53
N GLY A 193 4.70 -4.01 -13.66
CA GLY A 193 4.14 -5.36 -13.65
C GLY A 193 3.43 -5.73 -12.34
N ALA A 194 3.94 -5.25 -11.22
CA ALA A 194 3.29 -5.40 -9.92
C ALA A 194 1.94 -4.65 -9.86
N LEU A 195 1.71 -3.65 -10.70
CA LEU A 195 0.46 -2.88 -10.74
C LEU A 195 -0.49 -3.33 -11.86
N THR A 196 0.04 -3.58 -13.06
CA THR A 196 -0.75 -3.80 -14.28
C THR A 196 -0.41 -5.10 -15.01
N GLY A 197 0.53 -5.89 -14.48
CA GLY A 197 0.94 -7.18 -15.03
C GLY A 197 0.14 -8.36 -14.46
N ILE A 198 0.59 -9.58 -14.77
CA ILE A 198 -0.01 -10.81 -14.22
C ILE A 198 0.03 -10.80 -12.69
N ALA A 199 1.15 -10.36 -12.10
CA ALA A 199 1.24 -10.22 -10.66
C ALA A 199 0.21 -9.21 -10.10
N GLY A 200 0.10 -8.04 -10.71
CA GLY A 200 -0.83 -6.99 -10.26
C GLY A 200 -2.31 -7.36 -10.36
N SER A 201 -2.69 -8.28 -11.25
CA SER A 201 -4.08 -8.77 -11.29
C SER A 201 -4.40 -9.81 -10.21
N MET A 202 -3.37 -10.44 -9.62
CA MET A 202 -3.54 -11.51 -8.62
C MET A 202 -3.58 -11.00 -7.17
N THR A 203 -3.06 -9.81 -6.90
CA THR A 203 -2.96 -9.25 -5.54
C THR A 203 -2.86 -7.73 -5.59
N ALA A 204 -3.58 -7.06 -4.69
CA ALA A 204 -3.49 -5.62 -4.52
C ALA A 204 -2.19 -5.20 -3.82
N ILE A 205 -1.78 -3.95 -4.04
CA ILE A 205 -0.55 -3.39 -3.48
C ILE A 205 -0.86 -2.18 -2.59
N ASP A 206 -0.14 -2.09 -1.48
CA ASP A 206 -0.07 -0.92 -0.62
C ASP A 206 0.96 0.08 -1.14
N ILE A 207 0.52 0.89 -2.12
CA ILE A 207 1.31 1.99 -2.69
C ILE A 207 1.54 3.07 -1.63
N SER A 208 0.57 3.28 -0.73
CA SER A 208 0.69 4.24 0.37
C SER A 208 1.91 3.93 1.25
N LYS A 209 2.03 2.68 1.69
CA LYS A 209 3.17 2.20 2.48
C LYS A 209 4.46 2.19 1.66
N GLY A 210 4.41 1.77 0.40
CA GLY A 210 5.57 1.77 -0.51
C GLY A 210 6.18 3.15 -0.75
N LEU A 211 5.38 4.22 -0.71
CA LEU A 211 5.84 5.60 -0.85
C LEU A 211 6.27 6.23 0.49
N SER A 212 5.60 5.88 1.59
CA SER A 212 5.71 6.61 2.86
C SER A 212 6.60 5.95 3.91
N VAL A 213 6.85 4.64 3.80
CA VAL A 213 7.53 3.85 4.83
C VAL A 213 8.77 3.18 4.24
N PRO A 214 9.96 3.83 4.32
CA PRO A 214 11.21 3.20 3.95
C PRO A 214 11.49 1.91 4.72
N GLY A 215 12.21 0.99 4.08
CA GLY A 215 12.53 -0.31 4.67
C GLY A 215 11.34 -1.27 4.78
N THR A 216 10.20 -0.94 4.15
CA THR A 216 9.07 -1.87 4.04
C THR A 216 9.45 -3.07 3.19
N GLU A 217 9.16 -4.26 3.71
CA GLU A 217 9.42 -5.50 3.00
C GLU A 217 8.30 -5.80 2.00
N ALA A 218 8.63 -6.58 0.97
CA ALA A 218 7.71 -6.96 -0.09
C ALA A 218 6.37 -7.53 0.46
N GLN A 219 6.44 -8.39 1.48
CA GLN A 219 5.25 -9.01 2.08
C GLN A 219 4.30 -8.03 2.80
N GLU A 220 4.76 -6.83 3.16
CA GLU A 220 3.89 -5.79 3.71
C GLU A 220 3.29 -4.88 2.64
N LEU A 221 3.86 -4.90 1.42
CA LEU A 221 3.37 -4.16 0.27
C LEU A 221 2.28 -4.92 -0.47
N PHE A 222 2.30 -6.24 -0.44
CA PHE A 222 1.27 -7.05 -1.08
C PHE A 222 0.13 -7.29 -0.12
N LEU A 223 -1.06 -6.77 -0.44
CA LEU A 223 -2.26 -6.87 0.38
C LEU A 223 -2.92 -8.24 0.14
N PRO A 224 -2.86 -9.16 1.10
CA PRO A 224 -3.42 -10.48 0.93
C PRO A 224 -4.94 -10.42 0.97
N SER A 225 -5.58 -11.35 0.26
CA SER A 225 -7.03 -11.48 0.24
C SER A 225 -7.45 -12.92 0.45
N THR A 226 -8.70 -13.09 0.89
CA THR A 226 -9.21 -14.41 1.28
C THR A 226 -9.45 -15.28 0.04
N LYS A 227 -8.76 -16.40 -0.06
CA LYS A 227 -8.82 -17.30 -1.22
C LYS A 227 -8.52 -18.75 -0.86
N ILE A 228 -8.83 -19.64 -1.79
CA ILE A 228 -8.25 -20.98 -1.86
C ILE A 228 -7.32 -21.04 -3.06
N SER A 229 -6.13 -21.59 -2.89
CA SER A 229 -5.17 -21.78 -3.97
C SER A 229 -4.58 -23.18 -3.93
N THR A 230 -4.20 -23.69 -5.10
CA THR A 230 -3.55 -24.98 -5.25
C THR A 230 -2.32 -24.87 -6.15
N VAL A 231 -1.33 -25.68 -5.82
CA VAL A 231 -0.16 -25.99 -6.65
C VAL A 231 -0.11 -27.51 -6.77
N PHE A 232 -0.30 -28.02 -7.98
CA PHE A 232 -0.23 -29.44 -8.28
C PHE A 232 0.93 -29.70 -9.23
N GLN A 233 2.00 -30.26 -8.70
CA GLN A 233 3.13 -30.75 -9.49
C GLN A 233 2.77 -32.14 -10.02
N ALA A 234 2.39 -32.20 -11.29
CA ALA A 234 1.94 -33.43 -11.93
C ALA A 234 3.12 -34.31 -12.36
N THR A 235 4.24 -33.70 -12.71
CA THR A 235 5.53 -34.34 -13.02
C THR A 235 6.66 -33.38 -12.62
N ASP A 236 7.92 -33.82 -12.74
CA ASP A 236 9.10 -32.98 -12.47
C ASP A 236 9.17 -31.71 -13.34
N ASN A 237 8.50 -31.70 -14.49
CA ASN A 237 8.52 -30.61 -15.45
C ASN A 237 7.15 -29.99 -15.76
N LEU A 238 6.06 -30.43 -15.12
CA LEU A 238 4.70 -29.93 -15.36
C LEU A 238 4.00 -29.59 -14.04
N THR A 239 3.63 -28.32 -13.88
CA THR A 239 2.93 -27.82 -12.70
C THR A 239 1.64 -27.10 -13.09
N PHE A 240 0.55 -27.41 -12.38
CA PHE A 240 -0.74 -26.75 -12.48
C PHE A 240 -0.98 -25.90 -11.24
N ASN A 241 -1.29 -24.63 -11.43
CA ASN A 241 -1.67 -23.72 -10.36
C ASN A 241 -3.10 -23.23 -10.59
N ALA A 242 -3.86 -23.07 -9.51
CA ALA A 242 -5.16 -22.44 -9.60
C ALA A 242 -5.52 -21.70 -8.31
N TYR A 243 -6.40 -20.72 -8.41
CA TYR A 243 -6.98 -20.08 -7.24
C TYR A 243 -8.42 -19.64 -7.47
N TYR A 244 -9.14 -19.47 -6.38
CA TYR A 244 -10.45 -18.83 -6.32
C TYR A 244 -10.50 -17.86 -5.13
N GLU A 245 -10.83 -16.60 -5.38
CA GLU A 245 -10.80 -15.49 -4.44
C GLU A 245 -12.20 -15.08 -3.99
N PHE A 246 -12.38 -15.03 -2.67
CA PHE A 246 -13.65 -14.74 -2.00
C PHE A 246 -13.80 -13.28 -1.59
N ASP A 247 -12.71 -12.51 -1.61
CA ASP A 247 -12.68 -11.09 -1.23
C ASP A 247 -11.79 -10.33 -2.22
N HIS A 248 -12.35 -9.31 -2.87
CA HIS A 248 -11.61 -8.43 -3.78
C HIS A 248 -10.99 -7.26 -3.00
N ARG A 249 -9.68 -7.08 -3.16
CA ARG A 249 -8.92 -5.95 -2.61
C ARG A 249 -8.47 -5.04 -3.73
N VAL A 250 -8.59 -3.73 -3.50
CA VAL A 250 -8.06 -2.68 -4.38
C VAL A 250 -6.66 -2.25 -3.93
N ASN A 251 -5.92 -1.65 -4.85
CA ASN A 251 -4.66 -0.98 -4.55
C ASN A 251 -4.88 0.16 -3.56
N ARG A 252 -4.06 0.20 -2.50
CA ARG A 252 -4.13 1.25 -1.48
C ARG A 252 -3.19 2.39 -1.86
N ILE A 253 -3.77 3.52 -2.23
CA ILE A 253 -3.05 4.76 -2.58
C ILE A 253 -3.07 5.70 -1.36
N PRO A 254 -2.02 6.53 -1.14
CA PRO A 254 -2.02 7.49 -0.04
C PRO A 254 -3.28 8.34 -0.03
N GLU A 255 -3.94 8.40 1.12
CA GLU A 255 -5.21 9.08 1.23
C GLU A 255 -5.10 10.58 0.99
N THR A 256 -6.22 11.11 0.54
CA THR A 256 -6.39 12.53 0.27
C THR A 256 -5.98 13.41 1.47
N GLY A 257 -5.22 14.48 1.21
CA GLY A 257 -4.73 15.40 2.24
C GLY A 257 -3.50 14.91 3.02
N SER A 258 -3.01 13.68 2.79
CA SER A 258 -1.75 13.20 3.38
C SER A 258 -0.52 13.72 2.66
N TYR A 259 0.63 13.77 3.35
CA TYR A 259 1.90 14.24 2.78
C TYR A 259 2.35 13.50 1.52
N PHE A 260 2.07 12.19 1.45
CA PHE A 260 2.53 11.33 0.38
C PHE A 260 1.54 11.21 -0.77
N ASN A 261 0.38 11.88 -0.68
CA ASN A 261 -0.55 11.90 -1.79
C ASN A 261 0.03 12.71 -2.96
N MET A 262 0.27 12.04 -4.07
CA MET A 262 0.84 12.63 -5.27
C MET A 262 -0.19 13.28 -6.18
N LEU A 263 -1.46 12.86 -6.07
CA LEU A 263 -2.54 13.32 -6.94
C LEU A 263 -3.90 13.07 -6.27
N GLU A 264 -4.69 14.14 -6.11
CA GLU A 264 -6.01 14.18 -5.44
C GLU A 264 -7.14 13.46 -6.20
N VAL A 265 -6.85 12.36 -6.89
CA VAL A 265 -7.74 11.76 -7.92
C VAL A 265 -7.87 10.25 -7.83
N LEU A 266 -7.04 9.58 -7.03
CA LEU A 266 -6.87 8.12 -7.13
C LEU A 266 -7.24 7.36 -5.85
N THR A 267 -7.95 7.99 -4.91
CA THR A 267 -8.35 7.31 -3.65
C THR A 267 -9.84 7.00 -3.66
N GLU A 268 -10.25 5.90 -3.02
CA GLU A 268 -11.69 5.55 -2.88
C GLU A 268 -12.49 6.66 -2.20
N ASN A 269 -11.82 7.41 -1.32
CA ASN A 269 -12.40 8.49 -0.53
C ASN A 269 -12.18 9.87 -1.14
N THR A 270 -11.72 9.95 -2.40
CA THR A 270 -11.64 11.23 -3.11
C THR A 270 -13.05 11.78 -3.30
N GLU A 271 -13.35 12.87 -2.60
CA GLU A 271 -14.66 13.51 -2.67
C GLU A 271 -14.83 14.34 -3.94
N CYS A 272 -13.72 14.89 -4.45
CA CYS A 272 -13.75 15.95 -5.46
C CYS A 272 -12.43 16.03 -6.25
N LEU A 273 -12.43 15.60 -7.51
CA LEU A 273 -11.39 15.95 -8.48
C LEU A 273 -11.65 17.37 -9.00
N THR A 274 -10.89 18.34 -8.52
CA THR A 274 -11.02 19.74 -8.95
C THR A 274 -10.46 19.94 -10.36
N LEU A 275 -11.33 20.15 -11.35
CA LEU A 275 -10.91 20.41 -12.75
C LEU A 275 -10.63 21.89 -13.03
N VAL A 276 -11.32 22.77 -12.32
CA VAL A 276 -11.13 24.22 -12.38
C VAL A 276 -11.14 24.74 -10.95
N ALA A 277 -10.05 25.35 -10.50
CA ALA A 277 -9.99 25.95 -9.18
C ALA A 277 -11.06 27.05 -9.06
N ALA A 278 -11.82 27.05 -7.98
CA ALA A 278 -12.84 28.08 -7.74
C ALA A 278 -12.22 29.48 -7.79
N VAL A 279 -12.82 30.39 -8.56
CA VAL A 279 -12.50 31.82 -8.56
C VAL A 279 -13.40 32.54 -7.57
N ASN A 280 -12.86 33.50 -6.81
CA ASN A 280 -13.52 34.33 -5.77
C ASN A 280 -15.04 34.14 -5.61
N GLY A 281 -15.47 33.33 -4.64
CA GLY A 281 -16.88 33.14 -4.28
C GLY A 281 -17.73 32.33 -5.26
N GLY A 282 -17.13 31.79 -6.32
CA GLY A 282 -17.78 30.90 -7.29
C GLY A 282 -17.78 29.43 -6.84
N PRO A 283 -18.71 28.62 -7.37
CA PRO A 283 -18.79 27.20 -7.04
C PRO A 283 -17.53 26.44 -7.50
N ARG A 284 -17.07 25.49 -6.67
CA ARG A 284 -16.09 24.47 -7.11
C ARG A 284 -16.80 23.50 -8.05
N THR A 285 -16.23 23.23 -9.22
CA THR A 285 -16.69 22.17 -10.11
C THR A 285 -15.72 21.00 -10.02
N CYS A 286 -16.23 19.85 -9.61
CA CYS A 286 -15.44 18.64 -9.57
C CYS A 286 -16.16 17.42 -10.09
N MET A 287 -15.35 16.46 -10.52
CA MET A 287 -15.79 15.09 -10.79
C MET A 287 -15.64 14.28 -9.50
N LYS A 288 -16.68 13.55 -9.12
CA LYS A 288 -16.58 12.55 -8.08
C LYS A 288 -16.30 11.20 -8.74
N VAL A 289 -15.28 10.49 -8.26
CA VAL A 289 -15.10 9.08 -8.64
C VAL A 289 -16.26 8.31 -8.02
N LYS A 290 -17.09 7.71 -8.87
CA LYS A 290 -18.13 6.78 -8.40
C LYS A 290 -17.40 5.49 -8.03
N ASP A 291 -17.67 4.98 -6.83
CA ASP A 291 -17.08 3.75 -6.28
C ASP A 291 -16.84 2.70 -7.37
N ASN A 292 -15.57 2.29 -7.53
CA ASN A 292 -15.11 1.37 -8.56
C ASN A 292 -15.29 -0.11 -8.15
N LYS A 293 -15.86 -0.42 -6.97
CA LYS A 293 -16.15 -1.80 -6.56
C LYS A 293 -17.33 -2.36 -7.36
N VAL A 294 -17.05 -2.89 -8.55
CA VAL A 294 -18.08 -3.54 -9.39
C VAL A 294 -18.45 -4.91 -8.85
N LYS A 295 -17.51 -5.61 -8.18
CA LYS A 295 -17.71 -6.93 -7.54
C LYS A 295 -16.79 -7.09 -6.32
N SER A 296 -17.28 -7.73 -5.27
CA SER A 296 -16.52 -7.98 -4.04
C SER A 296 -15.87 -9.37 -3.97
N SER A 297 -16.13 -10.27 -4.94
CA SER A 297 -15.67 -11.66 -4.90
C SER A 297 -15.83 -12.37 -6.26
N GLY A 298 -15.27 -13.57 -6.39
CA GLY A 298 -15.51 -14.47 -7.52
C GLY A 298 -14.44 -14.40 -8.61
N GLU A 299 -13.26 -13.91 -8.26
CA GLU A 299 -12.09 -13.92 -9.15
C GLU A 299 -11.41 -15.29 -9.08
N TYR A 300 -10.88 -15.74 -10.20
CA TYR A 300 -10.20 -17.02 -10.28
C TYR A 300 -9.16 -17.01 -11.39
N GLY A 301 -8.18 -17.89 -11.27
CA GLY A 301 -7.17 -18.04 -12.30
C GLY A 301 -6.61 -19.45 -12.37
N PHE A 302 -6.04 -19.77 -13.53
CA PHE A 302 -5.32 -21.01 -13.79
C PHE A 302 -3.98 -20.69 -14.45
N ASN A 303 -2.96 -21.44 -14.08
CA ASN A 303 -1.65 -21.37 -14.70
C ASN A 303 -1.11 -22.79 -14.90
N ILE A 304 -0.58 -23.04 -16.10
CA ILE A 304 0.14 -24.27 -16.43
C ILE A 304 1.59 -23.89 -16.71
N GLN A 305 2.52 -24.38 -15.90
CA GLN A 305 3.95 -24.19 -16.07
C GLN A 305 4.58 -25.47 -16.61
N TYR A 306 5.37 -25.35 -17.65
CA TYR A 306 6.08 -26.46 -18.27
C TYR A 306 7.54 -26.10 -18.55
N THR A 307 8.46 -26.94 -18.08
CA THR A 307 9.90 -26.78 -18.26
C THR A 307 10.42 -27.69 -19.36
N ILE A 308 10.97 -27.10 -20.42
CA ILE A 308 11.65 -27.82 -21.50
C ILE A 308 13.12 -27.96 -21.10
N GLU A 309 13.45 -29.07 -20.44
CA GLU A 309 14.78 -29.34 -19.88
C GLU A 309 15.90 -29.22 -20.90
N ALA A 310 15.69 -29.74 -22.12
CA ALA A 310 16.68 -29.72 -23.19
C ALA A 310 17.21 -28.30 -23.51
N TRP A 311 16.40 -27.27 -23.25
CA TRP A 311 16.73 -25.87 -23.52
C TRP A 311 16.79 -25.01 -22.25
N ASN A 312 16.61 -25.61 -21.07
CA ASN A 312 16.43 -24.91 -19.81
C ASN A 312 15.40 -23.76 -19.93
N LEU A 313 14.30 -24.03 -20.64
CA LEU A 313 13.29 -23.04 -20.98
C LEU A 313 12.02 -23.31 -20.16
N GLU A 314 11.68 -22.37 -19.27
CA GLU A 314 10.38 -22.36 -18.59
C GLU A 314 9.34 -21.67 -19.48
N THR A 315 8.18 -22.30 -19.63
CA THR A 315 7.03 -21.74 -20.35
C THR A 315 5.81 -21.79 -19.45
N SER A 316 4.91 -20.81 -19.58
CA SER A 316 3.67 -20.77 -18.82
C SER A 316 2.50 -20.32 -19.67
N TRP A 317 1.36 -21.01 -19.52
CA TRP A 317 0.07 -20.51 -19.96
C TRP A 317 -0.70 -19.98 -18.75
N VAL A 318 -1.24 -18.77 -18.85
CA VAL A 318 -1.91 -18.08 -17.75
C VAL A 318 -3.28 -17.58 -18.19
N TYR A 319 -4.30 -17.88 -17.39
CA TYR A 319 -5.65 -17.33 -17.52
C TYR A 319 -6.10 -16.76 -16.18
N ILE A 320 -6.58 -15.52 -16.18
CA ILE A 320 -7.11 -14.84 -14.99
C ILE A 320 -8.45 -14.20 -15.36
N ASN A 321 -9.48 -14.50 -14.56
CA ASN A 321 -10.74 -13.79 -14.52
C ASN A 321 -10.77 -12.97 -13.23
N GLY A 322 -10.63 -11.65 -13.35
CA GLY A 322 -10.57 -10.74 -12.21
C GLY A 322 -11.11 -9.37 -12.57
N SER A 323 -11.31 -8.54 -11.55
CA SER A 323 -11.69 -7.14 -11.66
C SER A 323 -10.44 -6.27 -11.54
N ASP A 324 -10.52 -5.03 -12.03
CA ASP A 324 -9.45 -4.04 -11.87
C ASP A 324 -9.24 -3.70 -10.38
N ARG A 325 -7.98 -3.47 -9.98
CA ARG A 325 -7.55 -3.20 -8.60
C ARG A 325 -7.01 -1.79 -8.42
#